data_AF-A0A7S2VKS5-F1
#
_entry.id   AF-A0A7S2VKS5-F1
#
_cell.length_a   1.000
_cell.length_b   1.000
_cell.length_c   1.000
_cell.angle_alpha   90.00
_cell.angle_beta   90.00
_cell.angle_gamma   90.00
#
_symmetry.space_group_name_H-M   'P 1'
#
loop_
_entity.id
_entity.type
_entity.pdbx_description
1 polymer ?
#
loop_
_entity_poly.entity_id
_entity_poly.type
_entity_poly.pdbx_seq_one_letter_code
_entity_poly.pdbx_strand_id
1 'polypeptide(L)'
;TTLAPGPAPPLSFLQRGRASRGRGAVREAEKADVGLPAEWDWRNVSGVSYLDAAIDQGECGACYAVATTRMLSARHRIRLRDPTHEAFSIQFPLFCSEYSQGCSGGFAFLLSRWSQ
;
A
#
# COMPACT_ATOMS: atom_id res chain seq x y z
N THR A 1 -1.59 -47.89 55.89
CA THR A 1 -0.85 -48.18 54.64
C THR A 1 -1.26 -47.16 53.60
N THR A 2 -0.57 -46.03 53.55
CA THR A 2 -0.82 -44.94 52.59
C THR A 2 0.08 -45.17 51.39
N LEU A 3 -0.54 -45.44 50.23
CA LEU A 3 0.15 -45.68 48.97
C LEU A 3 0.79 -44.37 48.48
N ALA A 4 2.10 -44.40 48.17
CA ALA A 4 2.76 -43.24 47.56
C ALA A 4 2.18 -42.98 46.15
N PRO A 5 2.00 -41.72 45.73
CA PRO A 5 1.55 -41.41 44.38
C PRO A 5 2.63 -41.81 43.36
N GLY A 6 2.20 -42.51 42.30
CA GLY A 6 3.07 -42.92 41.19
C GLY A 6 3.55 -41.74 40.34
N PRO A 7 4.55 -41.95 39.48
CA PRO A 7 5.13 -40.88 38.67
C PRO A 7 4.11 -40.32 37.67
N ALA A 8 4.14 -39.00 37.48
CA ALA A 8 3.29 -38.31 36.53
C ALA A 8 3.56 -38.78 35.08
N PRO A 9 2.53 -38.89 34.22
CA PRO A 9 2.69 -39.29 32.84
C PRO A 9 3.46 -38.23 32.03
N PRO A 10 4.18 -38.64 30.96
CA PRO A 10 4.89 -37.70 30.12
C PRO A 10 3.92 -36.75 29.41
N LEU A 11 4.29 -35.46 29.35
CA LEU A 11 3.49 -34.43 28.71
C LEU A 11 3.27 -34.74 27.22
N SER A 12 2.02 -34.59 26.78
CA SER A 12 1.63 -34.74 25.38
C SER A 12 2.31 -33.70 24.48
N PHE A 13 2.39 -33.99 23.18
CA PHE A 13 2.93 -33.04 22.18
C PHE A 13 2.23 -31.66 22.23
N LEU A 14 0.95 -31.62 22.63
CA LEU A 14 0.18 -30.38 22.77
C LEU A 14 0.57 -29.54 24.01
N GLN A 15 1.15 -30.16 25.04
CA GLN A 15 1.68 -29.47 26.24
C GLN A 15 3.17 -29.14 26.15
N ARG A 16 3.87 -29.60 25.11
CA ARG A 16 5.21 -29.11 24.81
C ARG A 16 5.08 -27.72 24.21
N GLY A 17 5.26 -26.71 25.06
CA GLY A 17 5.34 -25.32 24.62
C GLY A 17 6.30 -25.22 23.42
N ARG A 18 5.76 -24.85 22.26
CA ARG A 18 6.55 -24.52 21.09
C ARG A 18 7.42 -23.35 21.53
N ALA A 19 8.72 -23.58 21.69
CA ALA A 19 9.68 -22.51 21.92
C ALA A 19 9.36 -21.42 20.90
N SER A 20 8.97 -20.24 21.38
CA SER A 20 8.69 -19.11 20.53
C SER A 20 9.97 -18.86 19.74
N ARG A 21 10.02 -19.31 18.48
CA ARG A 21 10.96 -18.80 17.50
C ARG A 21 10.84 -17.29 17.63
N GLY A 22 11.93 -16.67 18.07
CA GLY A 22 11.96 -15.31 18.54
C GLY A 22 11.14 -14.44 17.62
N ARG A 23 10.33 -13.57 18.21
CA ARG A 23 9.82 -12.37 17.56
C ARG A 23 10.96 -11.85 16.70
N GLY A 24 10.85 -12.01 15.38
CA GLY A 24 11.83 -11.44 14.47
C GLY A 24 11.91 -9.98 14.87
N ALA A 25 13.10 -9.57 15.31
CA ALA A 25 13.35 -8.17 15.63
C ALA A 25 12.86 -7.39 14.42
N VAL A 26 11.77 -6.64 14.59
CA VAL A 26 11.40 -5.60 13.65
C VAL A 26 12.66 -4.74 13.64
N ARG A 27 13.45 -4.82 12.56
CA ARG A 27 14.58 -3.92 12.41
C ARG A 27 13.92 -2.55 12.36
N GLU A 28 14.05 -1.81 13.45
CA GLU A 28 13.75 -0.39 13.46
C GLU A 28 14.56 0.17 12.31
N ALA A 29 13.87 0.65 11.27
CA ALA A 29 14.53 1.20 10.11
C ALA A 29 15.39 2.33 10.64
N GLU A 30 16.72 2.15 10.61
CA GLU A 30 17.67 3.20 10.88
C GLU A 30 17.25 4.37 9.99
N LYS A 31 16.82 5.47 10.61
CA LYS A 31 16.33 6.65 9.92
C LYS A 31 17.51 7.21 9.15
N ALA A 32 17.66 6.78 7.90
CA ALA A 32 18.66 7.33 7.01
C ALA A 32 18.39 8.84 6.94
N ASP A 33 19.33 9.64 7.46
CA ASP A 33 19.31 11.09 7.34
C ASP A 33 19.69 11.44 5.90
N VAL A 34 18.74 11.23 4.98
CA VAL A 34 18.92 11.46 3.54
C VAL A 34 18.75 12.92 3.15
N GLY A 35 18.79 13.86 4.11
CA GLY A 35 18.71 15.30 3.85
C GLY A 35 17.46 15.67 3.05
N LEU A 36 16.27 15.24 3.50
CA LEU A 36 15.02 15.62 2.85
C LEU A 36 14.85 17.15 2.90
N PRO A 37 14.33 17.77 1.83
CA PRO A 37 14.08 19.20 1.84
C PRO A 37 12.99 19.54 2.87
N ALA A 38 13.08 20.75 3.43
CA ALA A 38 12.09 21.23 4.40
C ALA A 38 10.68 21.35 3.78
N GLU A 39 10.61 21.61 2.47
CA GLU A 39 9.38 21.71 1.70
C GLU A 39 9.53 20.98 0.37
N TRP A 40 8.42 20.43 -0.13
CA TRP A 40 8.38 19.73 -1.41
C TRP A 40 7.02 19.88 -2.08
N ASP A 41 7.03 20.22 -3.37
CA ASP A 41 5.82 20.31 -4.18
C ASP A 41 6.06 19.76 -5.60
N TRP A 42 5.37 18.67 -5.96
CA TRP A 42 5.45 18.09 -7.30
C TRP A 42 4.82 18.98 -8.40
N ARG A 43 4.09 20.03 -8.03
CA ARG A 43 3.60 21.06 -8.94
C ARG A 43 4.68 22.08 -9.29
N ASN A 44 5.78 22.12 -8.55
CA ASN A 44 6.88 23.05 -8.77
C ASN A 44 8.22 22.41 -8.40
N VAL A 45 8.72 21.55 -9.28
CA VAL A 45 10.09 21.05 -9.23
C VAL A 45 10.92 21.89 -10.21
N SER A 46 11.57 22.93 -9.69
CA SER A 46 12.36 23.88 -10.50
C SER A 46 11.56 24.56 -11.62
N GLY A 47 10.32 24.95 -11.35
CA GLY A 47 9.41 25.58 -12.31
C GLY A 47 8.58 24.60 -13.16
N VAL A 48 8.74 23.29 -12.94
CA VAL A 48 8.02 22.24 -13.69
C VAL A 48 7.00 21.53 -12.82
N SER A 49 5.75 21.42 -13.29
CA SER A 49 4.70 20.61 -12.67
C SER A 49 4.66 19.22 -13.29
N TYR A 50 4.60 18.18 -12.44
CA TYR A 50 4.38 16.79 -12.84
C TYR A 50 2.92 16.32 -12.64
N LEU A 51 2.07 17.17 -12.08
CA LEU A 51 0.69 16.85 -11.76
C LEU A 51 -0.26 17.44 -12.80
N ASP A 52 -1.37 16.75 -13.03
CA ASP A 52 -2.50 17.30 -13.77
C ASP A 52 -3.32 18.29 -12.92
N ALA A 53 -4.17 19.06 -13.59
CA ALA A 53 -5.20 19.83 -12.92
C ALA A 53 -6.14 18.92 -12.10
N ALA A 54 -6.64 19.46 -11.00
CA ALA A 54 -7.69 18.81 -10.22
C ALA A 54 -8.94 18.60 -11.08
N ILE A 55 -9.66 17.50 -10.82
CA ILE A 55 -10.90 17.16 -11.51
C ILE A 55 -12.01 16.89 -10.50
N ASP A 56 -13.24 16.99 -10.98
CA ASP A 56 -14.42 16.52 -10.29
C ASP A 56 -14.73 15.07 -10.71
N GLN A 57 -14.96 14.19 -9.74
CA GLN A 57 -15.38 12.81 -9.98
C GLN A 57 -16.89 12.66 -10.18
N GLY A 58 -17.65 13.74 -9.97
CA GLY A 58 -19.10 13.78 -10.01
C GLY A 58 -19.73 12.92 -8.90
N GLU A 59 -20.95 12.46 -9.15
CA GLU A 59 -21.76 11.66 -8.21
C GLU A 59 -21.26 10.21 -8.05
N CYS A 60 -20.23 9.80 -8.81
CA CYS A 60 -19.67 8.46 -8.75
C CYS A 60 -18.67 8.34 -7.59
N GLY A 61 -18.77 7.27 -6.80
CA GLY A 61 -17.81 6.91 -5.74
C GLY A 61 -16.44 6.44 -6.27
N ALA A 62 -15.90 7.09 -7.30
CA ALA A 62 -14.67 6.75 -8.00
C ALA A 62 -13.39 7.36 -7.39
N CYS A 63 -13.44 7.90 -6.17
CA CYS A 63 -12.30 8.59 -5.56
C CYS A 63 -11.02 7.73 -5.53
N TYR A 64 -11.17 6.43 -5.26
CA TYR A 64 -10.06 5.47 -5.28
C TYR A 64 -9.42 5.34 -6.66
N ALA A 65 -10.23 5.38 -7.74
CA ALA A 65 -9.76 5.29 -9.11
C ALA A 65 -9.08 6.59 -9.56
N VAL A 66 -9.68 7.73 -9.25
CA VAL A 66 -9.08 9.05 -9.49
C VAL A 66 -7.73 9.16 -8.79
N ALA A 67 -7.68 8.87 -7.49
CA ALA A 67 -6.46 9.00 -6.69
C ALA A 67 -5.33 8.10 -7.21
N THR A 68 -5.59 6.82 -7.43
CA THR A 68 -4.57 5.87 -7.89
C THR A 68 -4.09 6.20 -9.30
N THR A 69 -4.98 6.46 -10.25
CA THR A 69 -4.60 6.71 -11.64
C THR A 69 -3.83 8.02 -11.79
N ARG A 70 -4.21 9.08 -11.06
CA ARG A 70 -3.45 10.34 -11.02
C ARG A 70 -2.08 10.17 -10.39
N MET A 71 -1.97 9.41 -9.30
CA MET A 71 -0.67 9.06 -8.69
C MET A 71 0.23 8.32 -9.69
N LEU A 72 -0.30 7.33 -10.42
CA LEU A 72 0.47 6.56 -11.40
C LEU A 72 0.92 7.43 -12.58
N SER A 73 0.05 8.30 -13.07
CA SER A 73 0.38 9.26 -14.14
C SER A 73 1.51 10.21 -13.72
N ALA A 74 1.42 10.78 -12.52
CA ALA A 74 2.48 11.63 -11.97
C ALA A 74 3.80 10.86 -11.81
N ARG A 75 3.76 9.65 -11.25
CA ARG A 75 4.96 8.80 -11.10
C ARG A 75 5.59 8.42 -12.44
N HIS A 76 4.78 8.21 -13.47
CA HIS A 76 5.25 7.93 -14.82
C HIS A 76 6.03 9.14 -15.38
N ARG A 77 5.45 10.34 -15.31
CA ARG A 77 6.12 11.59 -15.70
C ARG A 77 7.40 11.85 -14.92
N ILE A 78 7.38 11.63 -13.59
CA ILE A 78 8.56 11.79 -12.71
C ILE A 78 9.65 10.80 -13.11
N ARG A 79 9.31 9.54 -13.35
CA ARG A 79 10.27 8.48 -13.74
C ARG A 79 10.94 8.80 -15.08
N LEU A 80 10.16 9.29 -16.05
CA LEU A 80 10.67 9.64 -17.37
C LEU A 80 11.25 11.05 -17.45
N ARG A 81 11.08 11.85 -16.40
CA ARG A 81 11.46 13.27 -16.34
C ARG A 81 10.83 14.11 -17.45
N ASP A 82 9.63 13.74 -17.87
CA ASP A 82 8.89 14.43 -18.92
C ASP A 82 7.46 14.71 -18.44
N PRO A 83 7.09 15.98 -18.17
CA PRO A 83 5.75 16.35 -17.72
C PRO A 83 4.71 16.30 -18.83
N THR A 84 5.11 16.18 -20.10
CA THR A 84 4.21 16.25 -21.26
C THR A 84 3.51 14.92 -21.56
N HIS A 85 3.94 13.81 -20.93
CA HIS A 85 3.26 12.53 -21.08
C HIS A 85 1.78 12.62 -20.67
N GLU A 86 0.94 11.96 -21.45
CA GLU A 86 -0.49 11.91 -21.22
C GLU A 86 -0.84 11.21 -19.90
N ALA A 87 -1.92 11.66 -19.28
CA ALA A 87 -2.45 11.02 -18.09
C ALA A 87 -3.12 9.68 -18.44
N PHE A 88 -3.02 8.70 -17.54
CA PHE A 88 -3.71 7.43 -17.71
C PHE A 88 -5.23 7.60 -17.59
N SER A 89 -5.98 6.75 -18.32
CA SER A 89 -7.43 6.72 -18.25
C SER A 89 -7.93 6.34 -16.86
N ILE A 90 -8.73 7.20 -16.24
CA ILE A 90 -9.41 6.92 -14.96
C ILE A 90 -10.58 5.96 -15.17
N GLN A 91 -11.26 6.07 -16.30
CA GLN A 91 -12.45 5.26 -16.60
C GLN A 91 -12.12 3.80 -16.87
N PHE A 92 -10.95 3.51 -17.44
CA PHE A 92 -10.53 2.15 -17.72
C PHE A 92 -10.51 1.26 -16.46
N PRO A 93 -9.74 1.58 -15.39
CA PRO A 93 -9.79 0.79 -14.17
C PRO A 93 -11.13 0.92 -13.42
N LEU A 94 -11.87 2.02 -13.57
CA LEU A 94 -13.18 2.18 -12.94
C LEU A 94 -14.22 1.18 -13.47
N PHE A 95 -14.24 0.93 -14.78
CA PHE A 95 -15.22 0.05 -15.41
C PHE A 95 -14.73 -1.38 -15.66
N CYS A 96 -13.42 -1.59 -15.74
CA CYS A 96 -12.85 -2.89 -16.11
C CYS A 96 -12.22 -3.66 -14.94
N SER A 97 -11.91 -3.00 -13.81
CA SER A 97 -11.24 -3.70 -12.70
C SER A 97 -12.21 -4.54 -11.88
N GLU A 98 -12.04 -5.86 -11.94
CA GLU A 98 -12.76 -6.84 -11.13
C GLU A 98 -12.36 -6.81 -9.64
N TYR A 99 -11.38 -6.00 -9.26
CA TYR A 99 -10.93 -5.83 -7.86
C TYR A 99 -11.64 -4.69 -7.14
N SER A 100 -12.57 -4.00 -7.81
CA SER A 100 -13.29 -2.85 -7.28
C SER A 100 -14.79 -2.92 -7.57
N GLN A 101 -15.57 -2.00 -6.99
CA GLN A 101 -17.03 -1.98 -7.10
C GLN A 101 -17.53 -0.79 -7.96
N GLY A 102 -16.69 -0.30 -8.89
CA GLY A 102 -17.02 0.82 -9.75
C GLY A 102 -17.40 2.07 -8.94
N CYS A 103 -18.55 2.68 -9.26
CA CYS A 103 -19.05 3.85 -8.53
C CYS A 103 -19.48 3.56 -7.08
N SER A 104 -19.56 2.30 -6.66
CA SER A 104 -19.85 1.93 -5.26
C SER A 104 -18.59 1.88 -4.38
N GLY A 105 -17.43 2.26 -4.92
CA GLY A 105 -16.18 2.40 -4.19
C GLY A 105 -15.13 1.34 -4.52
N GLY A 106 -14.00 1.45 -3.83
CA GLY A 106 -12.84 0.60 -4.01
C GLY A 106 -11.64 1.08 -3.20
N PHE A 107 -10.52 0.40 -3.34
CA PHE A 107 -9.29 0.70 -2.61
C PHE A 107 -8.13 0.94 -3.55
N ALA A 108 -7.36 2.00 -3.28
CA ALA A 108 -6.21 2.38 -4.09
C ALA A 108 -5.18 1.25 -4.24
N PHE A 109 -4.97 0.48 -3.16
CA PHE A 109 -4.10 -0.70 -3.14
C PHE A 109 -4.56 -1.77 -4.13
N LEU A 110 -5.85 -2.12 -4.14
CA LEU A 110 -6.39 -3.13 -5.03
C LEU A 110 -6.34 -2.69 -6.49
N LEU A 111 -6.61 -1.42 -6.76
CA LEU A 111 -6.50 -0.89 -8.12
C LEU A 111 -5.04 -0.88 -8.62
N SER A 112 -4.08 -0.60 -7.74
CA SER A 112 -2.64 -0.71 -8.06
C SER A 112 -2.20 -2.15 -8.25
N ARG A 113 -2.81 -3.11 -7.52
CA ARG A 113 -2.57 -4.54 -7.71
C ARG A 113 -3.07 -5.02 -9.06
N TRP A 114 -4.22 -4.53 -9.50
CA TRP A 114 -4.82 -4.86 -10.80
C TRP A 114 -3.98 -4.37 -11.98
N SER A 115 -3.19 -3.30 -11.81
CA SER A 115 -2.31 -2.76 -12.84
C SER A 115 -0.94 -3.46 -12.97
N GLN A 116 -0.69 -4.56 -12.23
CA GLN A 116 0.55 -5.35 -12.34
C GLN A 116 0.38 -6.48 -13.35
#